data_AF-A0A9E0KJ40-F1
#
_entry.id   AF-A0A9E0KJ40-F1
#
_cell.length_a   1.000
_cell.length_b   1.000
_cell.length_c   1.000
_cell.angle_alpha   90.00
_cell.angle_beta   90.00
_cell.angle_gamma   90.00
#
_symmetry.space_group_name_H-M   'P 1'
#
loop_
_entity.id
_entity.type
_entity.pdbx_description
1 polymer ?
#
loop_
_entity_poly.entity_id
_entity_poly.type
_entity_poly.pdbx_seq_one_letter_code
_entity_poly.pdbx_strand_id
1 'polypeptide(L)'
;MKKRIAGYVMSFIFLLAVVGCASYYKVVDPVSKSVYYTQSIDNKGNGVIQFKDQVSKNKVTLPQSEIMEITEDQFMAGTRGQ
;
A
#
# COMPACT_ATOMS: atom_id res chain seq x y z
N MET A 1 43.33 -4.22 2.66
CA MET A 1 42.28 -4.81 1.81
C MET A 1 41.06 -5.34 2.59
N LYS A 2 41.22 -5.97 3.76
CA LYS A 2 40.12 -6.52 4.59
C LYS A 2 39.03 -5.50 5.02
N LYS A 3 39.41 -4.24 5.32
CA LYS A 3 38.46 -3.18 5.72
C LYS A 3 37.52 -2.72 4.58
N ARG A 4 37.96 -2.84 3.32
CA ARG A 4 37.14 -2.47 2.14
C ARG A 4 36.08 -3.53 1.87
N ILE A 5 36.44 -4.81 2.01
CA ILE A 5 35.52 -5.95 1.87
C ILE A 5 34.44 -5.92 2.95
N ALA A 6 34.80 -5.61 4.20
CA ALA A 6 33.84 -5.45 5.28
C ALA A 6 32.82 -4.31 5.01
N GLY A 7 33.27 -3.20 4.41
CA GLY A 7 32.39 -2.11 3.99
C GLY A 7 31.40 -2.51 2.89
N TYR A 8 31.84 -3.29 1.89
CA TYR A 8 30.95 -3.77 0.84
C TYR A 8 29.91 -4.79 1.34
N VAL A 9 30.30 -5.68 2.25
CA VAL A 9 29.38 -6.67 2.85
C VAL A 9 28.33 -5.98 3.73
N MET A 10 28.74 -4.97 4.51
CA MET A 10 27.81 -4.18 5.33
C MET A 10 26.84 -3.35 4.47
N SER A 11 27.30 -2.83 3.33
CA SER A 11 26.46 -2.11 2.37
C SER A 11 25.46 -3.00 1.64
N PHE A 12 25.79 -4.29 1.42
CA PHE A 12 24.91 -5.22 0.72
C PHE A 12 23.76 -5.73 1.61
N ILE A 13 24.01 -5.86 2.92
CA ILE A 13 22.98 -6.24 3.92
C ILE A 13 21.90 -5.16 4.06
N PHE A 14 22.26 -3.87 3.93
CA PHE A 14 21.29 -2.77 4.01
C PHE A 14 20.35 -2.70 2.80
N LEU A 15 20.77 -3.20 1.63
CA LEU A 15 19.95 -3.25 0.41
C LEU A 15 18.84 -4.31 0.48
N LEU A 16 19.01 -5.37 1.28
CA LEU A 16 18.02 -6.45 1.42
C LEU A 16 16.93 -6.16 2.46
N ALA A 17 17.14 -5.17 3.33
CA ALA A 17 16.21 -4.84 4.42
C ALA A 17 14.99 -3.99 4.00
N VAL A 18 14.88 -3.62 2.71
CA VAL A 18 13.77 -2.79 2.19
C VAL A 18 12.62 -3.65 1.62
N VAL A 19 12.64 -4.97 1.83
CA VAL A 19 11.43 -5.78 1.67
C VAL A 19 10.53 -5.55 2.89
N GLY A 20 10.01 -4.33 2.99
CA GLY A 20 9.05 -3.98 4.02
C GLY A 20 7.77 -4.78 3.80
N CYS A 21 7.20 -5.32 4.88
CA CYS A 21 5.85 -5.87 4.88
C CYS A 21 4.87 -4.78 4.42
N ALA A 22 4.58 -4.72 3.13
CA ALA A 22 3.55 -3.86 2.60
C ALA A 22 2.20 -4.52 2.87
N SER A 23 1.31 -3.83 3.58
CA SER A 23 -0.10 -4.20 3.64
C SER A 23 -0.81 -3.66 2.42
N TYR A 24 -1.72 -4.46 1.86
CA TYR A 24 -2.49 -4.10 0.68
C TYR A 24 -3.97 -4.10 1.03
N TYR A 25 -4.70 -3.09 0.58
CA TYR A 25 -6.10 -2.90 0.91
C TYR A 25 -6.95 -2.73 -0.33
N LYS A 26 -8.11 -3.38 -0.33
CA LYS A 26 -9.24 -3.06 -1.19
C LYS A 26 -10.22 -2.22 -0.39
N VAL A 27 -10.60 -1.07 -0.95
CA VAL A 27 -11.57 -0.16 -0.34
C VAL A 27 -12.77 -0.06 -1.27
N VAL A 28 -13.96 -0.34 -0.74
CA VAL A 28 -15.21 -0.21 -1.49
C VAL A 28 -16.00 0.96 -0.92
N ASP A 29 -16.36 1.90 -1.80
CA ASP A 29 -17.35 2.92 -1.47
C ASP A 29 -18.76 2.33 -1.58
N PRO A 30 -19.49 2.13 -0.46
CA PRO A 30 -20.82 1.55 -0.50
C PRO A 30 -21.86 2.44 -1.21
N VAL A 31 -21.60 3.74 -1.38
CA VAL A 31 -22.50 4.71 -2.03
C VAL A 31 -22.34 4.63 -3.54
N SER A 32 -21.15 4.88 -4.08
CA SER A 32 -20.91 4.86 -5.53
C SER A 32 -20.65 3.46 -6.11
N LYS A 33 -20.44 2.45 -5.25
CA LYS A 33 -19.97 1.11 -5.61
C LYS A 33 -18.58 1.09 -6.27
N SER A 34 -17.84 2.20 -6.17
CA SER A 34 -16.46 2.28 -6.65
C SER A 34 -15.55 1.39 -5.81
N VAL A 35 -14.59 0.74 -6.48
CA VAL A 35 -13.57 -0.10 -5.85
C VAL A 35 -12.22 0.57 -6.05
N TYR A 36 -11.49 0.72 -4.95
CA TYR A 36 -10.17 1.33 -4.90
C TYR A 36 -9.15 0.37 -4.30
N TYR A 37 -7.89 0.63 -4.59
CA TYR A 37 -6.77 -0.16 -4.08
C TYR A 37 -5.76 0.77 -3.45
N THR A 38 -5.33 0.49 -2.21
CA THR A 38 -4.31 1.30 -1.54
C THR A 38 -3.40 0.47 -0.67
N GLN A 39 -2.23 1.01 -0.33
CA GLN A 39 -1.29 0.39 0.63
C GLN A 39 -1.31 1.08 1.99
N SER A 40 -2.08 2.16 2.13
CA SER A 40 -2.17 2.90 3.37
C SER A 40 -3.53 3.56 3.53
N ILE A 41 -4.02 3.55 4.77
CA ILE A 41 -5.28 4.16 5.15
C ILE A 41 -5.01 5.10 6.31
N ASP A 42 -5.40 6.35 6.12
CA ASP A 42 -5.33 7.40 7.15
C ASP A 42 -6.72 7.62 7.74
N ASN A 43 -6.87 7.37 9.03
CA ASN A 43 -8.13 7.58 9.74
C ASN A 43 -8.23 9.05 10.16
N LYS A 44 -9.16 9.79 9.55
CA LYS A 44 -9.41 11.21 9.86
C LYS A 44 -10.32 11.44 11.07
N GLY A 45 -10.76 10.36 11.72
CA GLY A 45 -11.72 10.40 12.82
C GLY A 45 -13.17 10.31 12.33
N ASN A 46 -14.10 10.05 13.26
CA ASN A 46 -15.54 9.89 12.98
C ASN A 46 -15.87 8.85 11.88
N GLY A 47 -15.04 7.82 11.73
CA GLY A 47 -15.20 6.80 10.69
C GLY A 47 -14.79 7.23 9.27
N VAL A 48 -14.30 8.46 9.10
CA VAL A 48 -13.82 8.96 7.81
C VAL A 48 -12.40 8.46 7.56
N ILE A 49 -12.17 7.90 6.38
CA ILE A 49 -10.85 7.49 5.92
C ILE A 49 -10.37 8.35 4.76
N GLN A 50 -9.06 8.49 4.67
CA GLN A 50 -8.38 9.10 3.53
C GLN A 50 -7.27 8.18 3.07
N PHE A 51 -7.14 8.00 1.77
CA PHE A 51 -6.11 7.14 1.19
C PHE A 51 -5.73 7.62 -0.20
N LYS A 52 -4.59 7.15 -0.70
CA LYS A 52 -4.19 7.36 -2.09
C LYS A 52 -4.58 6.12 -2.89
N ASP A 53 -5.44 6.31 -3.88
CA ASP A 53 -5.79 5.22 -4.80
C ASP A 53 -4.59 4.87 -5.68
N GLN A 54 -4.32 3.58 -5.82
CA GLN A 54 -3.17 3.08 -6.56
C GLN A 54 -3.36 3.21 -8.07
N VAL A 55 -4.59 3.13 -8.58
CA VAL A 55 -4.86 3.20 -10.02
C VAL A 55 -4.84 4.64 -10.49
N SER A 56 -5.75 5.46 -9.98
CA SER A 56 -5.90 6.87 -10.39
C SER A 56 -4.85 7.80 -9.81
N LYS A 57 -4.11 7.38 -8.78
CA LYS A 57 -3.18 8.19 -7.97
C LYS A 57 -3.84 9.35 -7.21
N ASN A 58 -5.16 9.45 -7.24
CA ASN A 58 -5.92 10.47 -6.54
C ASN A 58 -5.93 10.22 -5.03
N LYS A 59 -5.99 11.31 -4.27
CA LYS A 59 -6.27 11.24 -2.84
C LYS A 59 -7.79 11.22 -2.66
N VAL A 60 -8.30 10.11 -2.15
CA VAL A 60 -9.73 9.87 -1.95
C VAL A 60 -10.03 10.00 -0.47
N THR A 61 -11.15 10.64 -0.14
CA THR A 61 -11.66 10.72 1.24
C THR A 61 -13.05 10.14 1.25
N LEU A 62 -13.25 9.06 2.02
CA LEU A 62 -14.53 8.38 2.13
C LEU A 62 -15.05 8.46 3.57
N PRO A 63 -16.27 9.00 3.78
CA PRO A 63 -16.89 9.03 5.11
C PRO A 63 -17.45 7.67 5.55
N GLN A 64 -17.68 6.77 4.58
CA GLN A 64 -18.11 5.39 4.81
C GLN A 64 -17.42 4.49 3.79
N SER A 65 -16.92 3.34 4.23
CA SER A 65 -16.15 2.44 3.37
C SER A 65 -16.11 1.04 3.95
N GLU A 66 -16.13 0.03 3.08
CA GLU A 66 -15.74 -1.32 3.44
C GLU A 66 -14.26 -1.52 3.09
N ILE A 67 -13.46 -1.89 4.08
CA ILE A 67 -12.02 -2.05 3.95
C ILE A 67 -11.68 -3.53 4.14
N MET A 68 -11.01 -4.11 3.16
CA MET A 68 -10.50 -5.47 3.23
C MET A 68 -8.99 -5.46 3.01
N GLU A 69 -8.24 -6.01 3.95
CA GLU A 69 -6.84 -6.35 3.70
C GLU A 69 -6.80 -7.55 2.73
N ILE A 70 -5.93 -7.46 1.73
CA ILE A 70 -5.80 -8.41 0.65
C ILE A 70 -4.33 -8.79 0.44
N THR A 71 -4.12 -9.88 -0.28
CA THR A 71 -2.78 -10.28 -0.70
C THR A 71 -2.23 -9.34 -1.78
N GLU A 72 -0.89 -9.30 -1.91
CA GLU A 72 -0.23 -8.59 -3.00
C GLU A 72 -0.74 -9.04 -4.37
N ASP A 73 -0.91 -10.34 -4.58
CA ASP A 73 -1.41 -10.89 -5.85
C ASP A 73 -2.81 -10.36 -6.20
N GLN A 74 -3.72 -10.31 -5.22
CA GLN A 74 -5.06 -9.75 -5.41
C GLN A 74 -5.01 -8.24 -5.69
N PHE A 75 -4.11 -7.52 -5.03
CA PHE A 75 -3.91 -6.09 -5.26
C PHE A 75 -3.38 -5.82 -6.67
N MET A 76 -2.38 -6.58 -7.10
CA MET A 76 -1.80 -6.47 -8.44
C MET A 76 -2.79 -6.91 -9.53
N ALA A 77 -3.61 -7.92 -9.27
CA ALA A 77 -4.67 -8.32 -10.19
C ALA A 77 -5.75 -7.24 -10.32
N GLY A 78 -6.20 -6.67 -9.20
CA GLY A 78 -7.24 -5.63 -9.17
C GLY A 78 -6.80 -4.31 -9.80
N THR A 79 -5.54 -3.91 -9.59
CA THR A 79 -4.99 -2.65 -10.11
C THR A 79 -4.65 -2.68 -11.60
N ARG A 80 -4.47 -3.86 -12.20
CA ARG A 80 -4.22 -4.02 -13.65
C ARG A 80 -5.49 -4.07 -14.49
N GLY A 81 -6.63 -4.36 -13.86
CA GLY A 81 -7.92 -4.56 -14.54
C GLY A 81 -8.83 -3.32 -14.59
N GLN A 82 -8.38 -2.18 -14.08
CA GLN A 82 -9.09 -0.90 -14.08
C GLN A 82 -8.45 0.07 -15.07
#